data_AF-A0A4Q6C018-F1
#
_entry.id   AF-A0A4Q6C018-F1
#
_cell.length_a   1.000
_cell.length_b   1.000
_cell.length_c   1.000
_cell.angle_alpha   90.00
_cell.angle_beta   90.00
_cell.angle_gamma   90.00
#
_symmetry.space_group_name_H-M   'P 1'
#
loop_
_entity.id
_entity.type
_entity.pdbx_description
1 polymer ?
#
loop_
_entity_poly.entity_id
_entity_poly.type
_entity_poly.pdbx_seq_one_letter_code
_entity_poly.pdbx_strand_id
1 'polypeptide(L)'
;MRLSGQAEVKPHVDVNYYWRERMRVHFPVLTTPSVRFQCGEGEVNMGEGECWVFDTWRRHRVLNEGNHTRIHLVADTVGGERFWDLLNRARPPGPRGADWQPELIAPSPGAAPALDFESVNAPVVMSPWELREHIVFLLGEALPDPRLAPLQVALLQFARRWQALWSCHGTDREGWPRYRRLLDATRAELLARGVGEIGLRNEVGLMQALSAYVLDMALADGHSGDAASRLDHHGAQATPPAVAAPAHAGTGVATAVRRPLADAVFERPVFLVSPPRSGSTLLFETLAQAEGVYTIGDESHQLIEGVEGLAPSQRDHASNRLLADDATASVATALRSRFLAALRDRSGRAPDGTQTVRMLEKTPKNALRIPFLRAVFPEARFIYLHRDPRQVLGSMIDGWESGQFQMYPQLPGWRGLTWSFLLTPGWRELIGAPLGEVVARQWEAATSCLLDDLEALPDAHWITIDHDRFLADPQAEVARLCQWAGWGWDRSLDRNLPLSRYTLTAPDPQKWRRHADAIEPRLAGMRSLVERAARVAAY
;
A
#
# COMPACT_ATOMS: atom_id res chain seq x y z
N MET A 1 17.51 -6.05 3.10
CA MET A 1 16.76 -4.78 3.08
C MET A 1 17.64 -3.64 2.56
N ARG A 2 17.32 -3.10 1.38
CA ARG A 2 18.04 -1.97 0.76
C ARG A 2 17.20 -0.69 0.88
N LEU A 3 17.83 0.40 1.30
CA LEU A 3 17.23 1.73 1.33
C LEU A 3 18.11 2.66 0.50
N SER A 4 17.55 3.28 -0.54
CA SER A 4 18.26 4.25 -1.37
C SER A 4 18.64 5.50 -0.57
N GLY A 5 19.57 6.31 -1.09
CA GLY A 5 19.83 7.63 -0.52
C GLY A 5 18.57 8.50 -0.52
N GLN A 6 18.47 9.37 0.48
CA GLN A 6 17.33 10.25 0.75
C GLN A 6 15.99 9.53 0.96
N ALA A 7 16.00 8.21 1.16
CA ALA A 7 14.80 7.44 1.42
C ALA A 7 14.58 7.26 2.93
N GLU A 8 13.33 7.01 3.30
CA GLU A 8 12.94 6.71 4.67
C GLU A 8 12.04 5.48 4.74
N VAL A 9 12.07 4.82 5.90
CA VAL A 9 11.00 3.95 6.36
C VAL A 9 10.18 4.77 7.33
N LYS A 10 8.94 5.08 6.97
CA LYS A 10 8.04 5.95 7.76
C LYS A 10 7.80 5.40 9.18
N PRO A 11 7.45 6.25 10.16
CA PRO A 11 7.06 5.80 11.49
C PRO A 11 5.91 4.78 11.46
N HIS A 12 6.14 3.60 12.03
CA HIS A 12 5.16 2.52 12.14
C HIS A 12 5.42 1.66 13.38
N VAL A 13 4.52 0.72 13.63
CA VAL A 13 4.65 -0.35 14.63
C VAL A 13 4.27 -1.67 13.95
N ASP A 14 4.87 -2.76 14.42
CA ASP A 14 4.61 -4.08 13.88
C ASP A 14 3.59 -4.81 14.77
N VAL A 15 2.34 -4.88 14.30
CA VAL A 15 1.20 -5.43 15.06
C VAL A 15 0.62 -6.70 14.46
N ASN A 16 1.24 -7.26 13.42
CA ASN A 16 0.82 -8.55 12.88
C ASN A 16 1.25 -9.68 13.82
N TYR A 17 0.45 -10.74 13.91
CA TYR A 17 0.74 -11.93 14.73
C TYR A 17 2.16 -12.47 14.53
N TYR A 18 2.68 -12.41 13.30
CA TYR A 18 4.04 -12.81 12.97
C TYR A 18 5.08 -12.22 13.94
N TRP A 19 4.96 -10.92 14.24
CA TRP A 19 5.92 -10.15 15.04
C TRP A 19 5.84 -10.38 16.55
N ARG A 20 4.80 -11.07 17.02
CA ARG A 20 4.66 -11.34 18.45
C ARG A 20 5.71 -12.33 18.97
N GLU A 21 6.13 -13.26 18.13
CA GLU A 21 7.05 -14.35 18.51
C GLU A 21 8.38 -14.34 17.73
N ARG A 22 8.51 -13.52 16.67
CA ARG A 22 9.79 -13.37 15.94
C ARG A 22 10.48 -12.07 16.34
N MET A 23 11.79 -12.18 16.51
CA MET A 23 12.69 -11.04 16.53
C MET A 23 13.37 -10.91 15.18
N ARG A 24 13.45 -9.68 14.67
CA ARG A 24 14.26 -9.36 13.50
C ARG A 24 15.65 -8.95 13.92
N VAL A 25 16.64 -9.69 13.42
CA VAL A 25 18.05 -9.38 13.58
C VAL A 25 18.53 -8.60 12.37
N HIS A 26 19.16 -7.46 12.63
CA HIS A 26 19.73 -6.57 11.62
C HIS A 26 21.26 -6.69 11.61
N PHE A 27 21.81 -6.94 10.43
CA PHE A 27 23.24 -6.93 10.14
C PHE A 27 23.52 -5.84 9.10
N PRO A 28 23.99 -4.65 9.51
CA PRO A 28 24.36 -3.60 8.57
C PRO A 28 25.57 -4.05 7.74
N VAL A 29 25.35 -4.22 6.43
CA VAL A 29 26.40 -4.58 5.46
C VAL A 29 26.96 -3.34 4.79
N LEU A 30 26.09 -2.35 4.56
CA LEU A 30 26.46 -1.03 4.06
C LEU A 30 25.63 0.00 4.81
N THR A 31 26.27 0.92 5.51
CA THR A 31 25.61 1.98 6.28
C THR A 31 26.50 3.21 6.31
N THR A 32 25.93 4.36 6.66
CA THR A 32 26.70 5.61 6.81
C THR A 32 26.38 6.24 8.16
N PRO A 33 27.28 7.04 8.76
CA PRO A 33 27.03 7.69 10.04
C PRO A 33 25.77 8.57 10.09
N SER A 34 25.29 9.04 8.93
CA SER A 34 24.07 9.84 8.80
C SER A 34 22.76 9.02 8.84
N VAL A 35 22.82 7.68 8.83
CA VAL A 35 21.60 6.86 8.94
C VAL A 35 21.10 6.92 10.38
N ARG A 36 19.82 7.22 10.56
CA ARG A 36 19.21 7.35 11.89
C ARG A 36 18.11 6.32 12.04
N PHE A 37 18.29 5.41 12.98
CA PHE A 37 17.28 4.44 13.39
C PHE A 37 16.60 4.94 14.65
N GLN A 38 15.30 5.21 14.60
CA GLN A 38 14.54 5.69 15.74
C GLN A 38 13.57 4.62 16.22
N CYS A 39 13.53 4.35 17.52
CA CYS A 39 12.59 3.43 18.16
C CYS A 39 12.20 3.95 19.55
N GLY A 40 10.91 4.28 19.72
CA GLY A 40 10.44 5.06 20.86
C GLY A 40 11.21 6.37 20.98
N GLU A 41 11.67 6.68 22.19
CA GLU A 41 12.50 7.87 22.48
C GLU A 41 13.99 7.70 22.11
N GLY A 42 14.39 6.51 21.65
CA GLY A 42 15.78 6.18 21.33
C GLY A 42 16.12 6.43 19.86
N GLU A 43 17.35 6.90 19.62
CA GLU A 43 17.94 6.99 18.29
C GLU A 43 19.34 6.41 18.28
N VAL A 44 19.64 5.60 17.27
CA VAL A 44 20.97 5.01 17.06
C VAL A 44 21.35 5.01 15.58
N ASN A 45 22.65 5.08 15.31
CA ASN A 45 23.22 4.63 14.05
C ASN A 45 23.66 3.17 14.23
N MET A 46 23.15 2.27 13.41
CA MET A 46 23.62 0.88 13.39
C MET A 46 24.85 0.81 12.48
N GLY A 47 26.01 0.48 13.04
CA GLY A 47 27.31 0.45 12.36
C GLY A 47 27.54 -0.82 11.52
N GLU A 48 28.41 -0.71 10.53
CA GLU A 48 28.76 -1.82 9.63
C GLU A 48 29.37 -3.00 10.42
N GLY A 49 28.91 -4.22 10.12
CA GLY A 49 29.39 -5.44 10.78
C GLY A 49 28.81 -5.68 12.17
N GLU A 50 27.99 -4.77 12.70
CA GLU A 50 27.31 -4.96 13.98
C GLU A 50 26.06 -5.85 13.86
N CYS A 51 25.53 -6.28 15.01
CA CYS A 51 24.31 -7.07 15.09
C CYS A 51 23.32 -6.38 16.03
N TRP A 52 22.11 -6.11 15.54
CA TRP A 52 21.10 -5.33 16.24
C TRP A 52 19.76 -6.02 16.26
N VAL A 53 19.07 -5.92 17.39
CA VAL A 53 17.63 -6.14 17.51
C VAL A 53 17.01 -4.91 18.15
N PHE A 54 15.73 -4.69 17.92
CA PHE A 54 14.98 -3.64 18.59
C PHE A 54 13.55 -4.09 18.83
N ASP A 55 12.86 -3.35 19.71
CA ASP A 55 11.47 -3.58 20.06
C ASP A 55 10.56 -3.09 18.93
N THR A 56 10.11 -4.00 18.07
CA THR A 56 9.23 -3.70 16.91
C THR A 56 7.80 -3.32 17.34
N TRP A 57 7.43 -3.62 18.59
CA TRP A 57 6.16 -3.22 19.18
C TRP A 57 6.12 -1.72 19.47
N ARG A 58 7.28 -1.07 19.64
CA ARG A 58 7.38 0.39 19.76
C ARG A 58 7.41 1.07 18.40
N ARG A 59 6.91 2.30 18.38
CA ARG A 59 6.93 3.13 17.17
C ARG A 59 8.35 3.36 16.71
N HIS A 60 8.64 3.02 15.46
CA HIS A 60 9.98 3.08 14.92
C HIS A 60 10.01 3.54 13.46
N ARG A 61 11.14 4.13 13.05
CA ARG A 61 11.40 4.61 11.68
C ARG A 61 12.88 4.56 11.35
N VAL A 62 13.18 4.66 10.05
CA VAL A 62 14.56 4.75 9.55
C VAL A 62 14.68 5.94 8.62
N LEU A 63 15.65 6.81 8.87
CA LEU A 63 15.98 7.95 8.01
C LEU A 63 17.34 7.69 7.36
N ASN A 64 17.39 7.69 6.02
CA ASN A 64 18.64 7.66 5.26
C ASN A 64 18.78 8.96 4.47
N GLU A 65 18.93 10.08 5.18
CA GLU A 65 18.91 11.44 4.61
C GLU A 65 20.11 11.71 3.68
N GLY A 66 21.19 10.94 3.81
CA GLY A 66 22.36 11.02 2.93
C GLY A 66 22.10 10.46 1.53
N ASN A 67 23.00 10.75 0.60
CA ASN A 67 22.86 10.32 -0.81
C ASN A 67 23.27 8.85 -1.05
N HIS A 68 23.81 8.17 -0.02
CA HIS A 68 24.35 6.82 -0.15
C HIS A 68 23.28 5.76 0.10
N THR A 69 23.42 4.63 -0.58
CA THR A 69 22.57 3.46 -0.32
C THR A 69 22.96 2.82 1.01
N ARG A 70 21.96 2.39 1.78
CA ARG A 70 22.12 1.55 2.97
C ARG A 70 21.59 0.14 2.68
N ILE A 71 22.33 -0.88 3.11
CA ILE A 71 21.98 -2.30 2.96
C ILE A 71 22.15 -2.99 4.31
N HIS A 72 21.07 -3.54 4.84
CA HIS A 72 21.15 -4.51 5.94
C HIS A 72 20.75 -5.88 5.43
N LEU A 73 21.49 -6.91 5.82
CA LEU A 73 20.98 -8.27 5.86
C LEU A 73 20.07 -8.37 7.09
N VAL A 74 18.90 -9.01 6.92
CA VAL A 74 17.95 -9.21 8.01
C VAL A 74 17.60 -10.68 8.09
N ALA A 75 17.43 -11.18 9.31
CA ALA A 75 16.99 -12.54 9.58
C ALA A 75 15.95 -12.50 10.70
N ASP A 76 14.82 -13.16 10.47
CA ASP A 76 13.75 -13.26 11.46
C ASP A 76 13.85 -14.62 12.14
N THR A 77 13.73 -14.64 13.46
CA THR A 77 13.89 -15.86 14.24
C THR A 77 13.02 -15.82 15.49
N VAL A 78 12.47 -16.98 15.85
CA VAL A 78 11.89 -17.22 17.18
C VAL A 78 12.96 -17.46 18.26
N GLY A 79 14.23 -17.45 17.86
CA GLY A 79 15.38 -17.81 18.67
C GLY A 79 15.66 -19.32 18.66
N GLY A 80 16.91 -19.67 18.91
CA GLY A 80 17.36 -21.03 19.17
C GLY A 80 18.15 -21.08 20.47
N GLU A 81 18.72 -22.24 20.79
CA GLU A 81 19.46 -22.49 22.04
C GLU A 81 20.44 -21.36 22.39
N ARG A 82 21.21 -20.87 21.41
CA ARG A 82 22.27 -19.87 21.64
C ARG A 82 21.83 -18.42 21.44
N PHE A 83 20.65 -18.18 20.85
CA PHE A 83 20.22 -16.82 20.51
C PHE A 83 19.98 -15.98 21.77
N TRP A 84 19.29 -16.55 22.76
CA TRP A 84 18.95 -15.86 24.00
C TRP A 84 20.18 -15.56 24.87
N ASP A 85 21.20 -16.44 24.85
CA ASP A 85 22.49 -16.19 25.49
C ASP A 85 23.25 -15.02 24.86
N LEU A 86 23.17 -14.88 23.52
CA LEU A 86 23.73 -13.73 22.82
C LEU A 86 22.96 -12.46 23.19
N LEU A 87 21.63 -12.52 23.22
CA LEU A 87 20.78 -11.37 23.55
C LEU A 87 21.01 -10.89 24.99
N ASN A 88 21.15 -11.80 25.96
CA ASN A 88 21.43 -11.45 27.36
C ASN A 88 22.80 -10.77 27.53
N ARG A 89 23.78 -11.13 26.70
CA ARG A 89 25.11 -10.50 26.65
C ARG A 89 25.16 -9.24 25.80
N ALA A 90 24.16 -9.00 24.94
CA ALA A 90 24.10 -7.83 24.08
C ALA A 90 23.99 -6.54 24.90
N ARG A 91 24.36 -5.41 24.30
CA ARG A 91 24.29 -4.09 24.93
C ARG A 91 22.82 -3.61 24.99
N PRO A 92 22.23 -3.38 26.17
CA PRO A 92 20.89 -2.83 26.29
C PRO A 92 20.88 -1.34 25.91
N PRO A 93 19.70 -0.77 25.63
CA PRO A 93 19.54 0.66 25.47
C PRO A 93 19.99 1.43 26.72
N GLY A 94 20.71 2.54 26.53
CA GLY A 94 21.19 3.41 27.61
C GLY A 94 22.65 3.16 28.06
N PRO A 95 23.09 3.81 29.16
CA PRO A 95 24.44 3.65 29.68
C PRO A 95 24.60 2.30 30.39
N ARG A 96 25.52 1.48 29.90
CA ARG A 96 26.03 0.28 30.60
C ARG A 96 27.45 0.54 31.08
N GLY A 97 27.87 -0.17 32.12
CA GLY A 97 29.21 -0.04 32.72
C GLY A 97 30.36 -0.33 31.75
N ALA A 98 31.57 0.09 32.13
CA ALA A 98 32.78 0.06 31.30
C ALA A 98 33.24 -1.34 30.85
N ASP A 99 32.63 -2.41 31.35
CA ASP A 99 33.09 -3.79 31.19
C ASP A 99 32.50 -4.51 29.97
N TRP A 100 31.52 -3.92 29.27
CA TRP A 100 30.98 -4.53 28.06
C TRP A 100 31.87 -4.25 26.84
N GLN A 101 32.21 -5.29 26.09
CA GLN A 101 32.95 -5.18 24.83
C GLN A 101 32.26 -5.99 23.72
N PRO A 102 32.23 -5.49 22.47
CA PRO A 102 31.71 -6.25 21.35
C PRO A 102 32.59 -7.47 21.06
N GLU A 103 31.96 -8.62 20.83
CA GLU A 103 32.63 -9.85 20.44
C GLU A 103 32.57 -9.99 18.90
N LEU A 104 33.74 -10.10 18.25
CA LEU A 104 33.80 -10.34 16.81
C LEU A 104 33.62 -11.84 16.53
N ILE A 105 32.57 -12.18 15.78
CA ILE A 105 32.35 -13.54 15.27
C ILE A 105 32.94 -13.62 13.87
N ALA A 106 34.11 -14.25 13.76
CA ALA A 106 34.80 -14.43 12.48
C ALA A 106 34.08 -15.48 11.59
N PRO A 107 34.10 -15.31 10.25
CA PRO A 107 33.59 -16.34 9.36
C PRO A 107 34.43 -17.61 9.48
N SER A 108 33.78 -18.78 9.53
CA SER A 108 34.43 -20.09 9.51
C SER A 108 34.51 -20.62 8.07
N PRO A 109 35.70 -20.62 7.43
CA PRO A 109 35.83 -21.05 6.04
C PRO A 109 35.40 -22.51 5.85
N GLY A 110 34.58 -22.78 4.84
CA GLY A 110 34.08 -24.12 4.54
C GLY A 110 32.97 -24.63 5.48
N ALA A 111 32.55 -23.84 6.47
CA ALA A 111 31.39 -24.17 7.28
C ALA A 111 30.10 -23.97 6.47
N ALA A 112 29.28 -25.02 6.37
CA ALA A 112 27.93 -24.98 5.83
C ALA A 112 26.96 -25.38 6.95
N PRO A 113 26.62 -24.45 7.86
CA PRO A 113 25.72 -24.77 8.97
C PRO A 113 24.36 -25.19 8.41
N ALA A 114 23.80 -26.28 8.93
CA ALA A 114 22.40 -26.60 8.72
C ALA A 114 21.55 -25.56 9.46
N LEU A 115 20.60 -24.94 8.75
CA LEU A 115 19.67 -24.00 9.34
C LEU A 115 18.35 -24.71 9.60
N ASP A 116 17.86 -24.62 10.84
CA ASP A 116 16.53 -25.07 11.21
C ASP A 116 15.52 -23.97 10.84
N PHE A 117 14.51 -24.33 10.04
CA PHE A 117 13.46 -23.42 9.60
C PHE A 117 12.13 -23.76 10.28
N GLU A 118 11.33 -22.74 10.55
CA GLU A 118 9.97 -22.91 11.07
C GLU A 118 9.12 -23.72 10.07
N SER A 119 8.63 -24.89 10.49
CA SER A 119 7.63 -25.67 9.75
C SER A 119 6.20 -25.36 10.18
N VAL A 120 6.04 -24.74 11.35
CA VAL A 120 4.78 -24.29 11.92
C VAL A 120 4.97 -22.87 12.42
N ASN A 121 4.34 -21.90 11.74
CA ASN A 121 4.53 -20.48 12.01
C ASN A 121 3.21 -19.73 12.30
N ALA A 122 2.06 -20.39 12.12
CA ALA A 122 0.73 -19.90 12.46
C ALA A 122 -0.18 -21.09 12.85
N PRO A 123 -1.15 -20.89 13.75
CA PRO A 123 -2.02 -21.98 14.18
C PRO A 123 -3.12 -22.27 13.16
N VAL A 124 -3.48 -23.55 13.02
CA VAL A 124 -4.69 -23.97 12.30
C VAL A 124 -5.94 -23.65 13.13
N VAL A 125 -5.86 -23.97 14.42
CA VAL A 125 -6.76 -23.49 15.47
C VAL A 125 -5.88 -23.11 16.65
N MET A 126 -5.92 -21.85 17.07
CA MET A 126 -5.06 -21.33 18.13
C MET A 126 -5.34 -22.06 19.44
N SER A 127 -4.26 -22.47 20.11
CA SER A 127 -4.39 -23.18 21.37
C SER A 127 -4.97 -22.24 22.45
N PRO A 128 -5.70 -22.77 23.46
CA PRO A 128 -6.24 -21.93 24.52
C PRO A 128 -5.16 -21.21 25.35
N TRP A 129 -3.96 -21.77 25.41
CA TRP A 129 -2.82 -21.18 26.13
C TRP A 129 -2.26 -19.98 25.37
N GLU A 130 -2.00 -20.16 24.08
CA GLU A 130 -1.53 -19.08 23.18
C GLU A 130 -2.54 -17.93 23.12
N LEU A 131 -3.82 -18.26 22.95
CA LEU A 131 -4.90 -17.27 22.91
C LEU A 131 -4.97 -16.42 24.19
N ARG A 132 -4.81 -17.05 25.36
CA ARG A 132 -4.77 -16.32 26.63
C ARG A 132 -3.53 -15.46 26.77
N GLU A 133 -2.37 -15.96 26.32
CA GLU A 133 -1.12 -15.20 26.33
C GLU A 133 -1.28 -13.89 25.56
N HIS A 134 -1.77 -13.96 24.32
CA HIS A 134 -2.02 -12.77 23.50
C HIS A 134 -3.02 -11.81 24.13
N ILE A 135 -4.11 -12.33 24.71
CA ILE A 135 -5.10 -11.49 25.41
C ILE A 135 -4.47 -10.79 26.62
N VAL A 136 -3.70 -11.50 27.45
CA VAL A 136 -3.05 -10.94 28.65
C VAL A 136 -2.04 -9.87 28.26
N PHE A 137 -1.21 -10.14 27.26
CA PHE A 137 -0.25 -9.18 26.71
C PHE A 137 -0.95 -7.89 26.27
N LEU A 138 -1.97 -8.00 25.41
CA LEU A 138 -2.68 -6.82 24.88
C LEU A 138 -3.42 -6.02 25.96
N LEU A 139 -3.97 -6.68 26.97
CA LEU A 139 -4.57 -6.01 28.11
C LEU A 139 -3.52 -5.29 28.98
N GLY A 140 -2.31 -5.83 29.10
CA GLY A 140 -1.19 -5.18 29.79
C GLY A 140 -0.66 -3.94 29.06
N GLU A 141 -0.81 -3.91 27.74
CA GLU A 141 -0.41 -2.79 26.87
C GLU A 141 -1.49 -1.73 26.70
N ALA A 142 -2.72 -1.99 27.13
CA ALA A 142 -3.81 -1.02 27.04
C ALA A 142 -3.60 0.19 27.94
N LEU A 143 -3.92 1.38 27.40
CA LEU A 143 -3.96 2.61 28.19
C LEU A 143 -5.11 2.54 29.20
N PRO A 144 -4.96 3.13 30.40
CA PRO A 144 -6.02 3.11 31.42
C PRO A 144 -7.33 3.70 30.89
N ASP A 145 -8.40 2.91 30.95
CA ASP A 145 -9.72 3.31 30.47
C ASP A 145 -10.84 2.61 31.27
N PRO A 146 -11.93 3.29 31.68
CA PRO A 146 -13.02 2.68 32.44
C PRO A 146 -13.71 1.50 31.73
N ARG A 147 -13.66 1.44 30.39
CA ARG A 147 -14.22 0.36 29.58
C ARG A 147 -13.39 -0.93 29.65
N LEU A 148 -12.17 -0.90 30.20
CA LEU A 148 -11.31 -2.09 30.29
C LEU A 148 -11.88 -3.20 31.16
N ALA A 149 -12.41 -2.89 32.35
CA ALA A 149 -12.93 -3.90 33.27
C ALA A 149 -14.04 -4.78 32.63
N PRO A 150 -15.09 -4.23 32.00
CA PRO A 150 -16.09 -5.05 31.32
C PRO A 150 -15.54 -5.81 30.10
N LEU A 151 -14.53 -5.28 29.40
CA LEU A 151 -13.87 -5.97 28.29
C LEU A 151 -13.01 -7.16 28.76
N GLN A 152 -12.29 -7.01 29.88
CA GLN A 152 -11.54 -8.09 30.51
C GLN A 152 -12.45 -9.27 30.87
N VAL A 153 -13.65 -8.98 31.40
CA VAL A 153 -14.65 -10.02 31.69
C VAL A 153 -15.11 -10.71 30.40
N ALA A 154 -15.40 -9.97 29.34
CA ALA A 154 -15.81 -10.54 28.05
C ALA A 154 -14.71 -11.42 27.42
N LEU A 155 -13.46 -10.94 27.42
CA LEU A 155 -12.30 -11.68 26.92
C LEU A 155 -12.02 -12.94 27.75
N LEU A 156 -12.20 -12.89 29.07
CA LEU A 156 -12.08 -14.07 29.93
C LEU A 156 -13.17 -15.11 29.62
N GLN A 157 -14.41 -14.67 29.40
CA GLN A 157 -15.50 -15.57 29.00
C GLN A 157 -15.23 -16.20 27.62
N PHE A 158 -14.77 -15.39 26.66
CA PHE A 158 -14.34 -15.87 25.35
C PHE A 158 -13.25 -16.94 25.50
N ALA A 159 -12.18 -16.68 26.24
CA ALA A 159 -11.08 -17.63 26.44
C ALA A 159 -11.55 -18.96 27.07
N ARG A 160 -12.48 -18.92 28.03
CA ARG A 160 -13.06 -20.14 28.64
C ARG A 160 -13.93 -20.92 27.65
N ARG A 161 -14.75 -20.23 26.85
CA ARG A 161 -15.59 -20.87 25.81
C ARG A 161 -14.73 -21.45 24.70
N TRP A 162 -13.67 -20.75 24.30
CA TRP A 162 -12.69 -21.23 23.33
C TRP A 162 -12.01 -22.49 23.84
N GLN A 163 -11.54 -22.49 25.09
CA GLN A 163 -10.95 -23.67 25.72
C GLN A 163 -11.90 -24.86 25.72
N ALA A 164 -13.17 -24.66 26.05
CA ALA A 164 -14.16 -25.74 26.02
C ALA A 164 -14.35 -26.32 24.60
N LEU A 165 -14.43 -25.46 23.57
CA LEU A 165 -14.50 -25.92 22.18
C LEU A 165 -13.22 -26.67 21.77
N TRP A 166 -12.06 -26.16 22.17
CA TRP A 166 -10.77 -26.79 21.89
C TRP A 166 -10.59 -28.13 22.55
N SER A 167 -11.07 -28.31 23.78
CA SER A 167 -11.10 -29.63 24.42
C SER A 167 -12.02 -30.63 23.71
N CYS A 168 -13.06 -30.17 23.01
CA CYS A 168 -13.94 -31.05 22.24
C CYS A 168 -13.38 -31.39 20.85
N HIS A 169 -12.80 -30.41 20.16
CA HIS A 169 -12.53 -30.52 18.72
C HIS A 169 -11.05 -30.39 18.36
N GLY A 170 -10.19 -29.86 19.23
CA GLY A 170 -8.80 -29.55 18.90
C GLY A 170 -8.71 -28.75 17.59
N THR A 171 -7.96 -29.28 16.63
CA THR A 171 -7.81 -28.73 15.28
C THR A 171 -8.78 -29.34 14.24
N ASP A 172 -9.66 -30.25 14.65
CA ASP A 172 -10.60 -30.93 13.76
C ASP A 172 -11.54 -29.93 13.06
N ARG A 173 -11.70 -30.13 11.76
CA ARG A 173 -12.55 -29.30 10.89
C ARG A 173 -14.03 -29.39 11.24
N GLU A 174 -14.48 -30.47 11.89
CA GLU A 174 -15.87 -30.57 12.37
C GLU A 174 -16.22 -29.45 13.37
N GLY A 175 -15.24 -29.00 14.17
CA GLY A 175 -15.43 -27.94 15.15
C GLY A 175 -15.44 -26.52 14.57
N TRP A 176 -14.96 -26.32 13.34
CA TRP A 176 -14.69 -24.99 12.76
C TRP A 176 -15.92 -24.07 12.72
N PRO A 177 -17.12 -24.53 12.32
CA PRO A 177 -18.31 -23.67 12.36
C PRO A 177 -18.65 -23.17 13.77
N ARG A 178 -18.31 -23.91 14.83
CA ARG A 178 -18.54 -23.50 16.22
C ARG A 178 -17.52 -22.47 16.68
N TYR A 179 -16.24 -22.65 16.30
CA TYR A 179 -15.20 -21.64 16.55
C TYR A 179 -15.51 -20.32 15.87
N ARG A 180 -15.89 -20.35 14.58
CA ARG A 180 -16.24 -19.15 13.82
C ARG A 180 -17.39 -18.38 14.46
N ARG A 181 -18.49 -19.06 14.83
CA ARG A 181 -19.60 -18.43 15.56
C ARG A 181 -19.17 -17.79 16.88
N LEU A 182 -18.24 -18.41 17.61
CA LEU A 182 -17.72 -17.85 18.85
C LEU A 182 -16.88 -16.58 18.58
N LEU A 183 -16.01 -16.60 17.56
CA LEU A 183 -15.22 -15.43 17.15
C LEU A 183 -16.12 -14.26 16.76
N ASP A 184 -17.14 -14.51 15.94
CA ASP A 184 -18.05 -13.48 15.46
C ASP A 184 -18.87 -12.86 16.61
N ALA A 185 -19.39 -13.72 17.51
CA ALA A 185 -20.10 -13.27 18.70
C ALA A 185 -19.21 -12.44 19.63
N THR A 186 -17.97 -12.88 19.85
CA THR A 186 -16.99 -12.13 20.64
C THR A 186 -16.63 -10.80 20.00
N ARG A 187 -16.41 -10.76 18.68
CA ARG A 187 -16.15 -9.50 17.95
C ARG A 187 -17.30 -8.50 18.16
N ALA A 188 -18.53 -8.93 17.98
CA ALA A 188 -19.71 -8.09 18.19
C ALA A 188 -19.84 -7.60 19.64
N GLU A 189 -19.59 -8.47 20.62
CA GLU A 189 -19.63 -8.12 22.04
C GLU A 189 -18.57 -7.08 22.42
N LEU A 190 -17.32 -7.26 21.95
CA LEU A 190 -16.24 -6.32 22.25
C LEU A 190 -16.51 -4.95 21.63
N LEU A 191 -17.00 -4.91 20.38
CA LEU A 191 -17.40 -3.66 19.71
C LEU A 191 -18.51 -2.94 20.47
N ALA A 192 -19.56 -3.66 20.89
CA ALA A 192 -20.65 -3.09 21.68
C ALA A 192 -20.20 -2.53 23.05
N ARG A 193 -19.08 -3.03 23.59
CA ARG A 193 -18.46 -2.57 24.84
C ARG A 193 -17.43 -1.45 24.64
N GLY A 194 -17.26 -0.96 23.41
CA GLY A 194 -16.38 0.18 23.13
C GLY A 194 -14.89 -0.17 23.04
N VAL A 195 -14.52 -1.41 22.70
CA VAL A 195 -13.11 -1.82 22.51
C VAL A 195 -12.36 -0.96 21.48
N GLY A 196 -13.07 -0.38 20.51
CA GLY A 196 -12.50 0.49 19.47
C GLY A 196 -12.03 1.85 19.99
N GLU A 197 -12.42 2.24 21.19
CA GLU A 197 -12.04 3.51 21.81
C GLU A 197 -10.80 3.40 22.71
N ILE A 198 -10.27 2.18 22.88
CA ILE A 198 -9.12 1.92 23.75
C ILE A 198 -7.83 1.89 22.93
N GLY A 199 -6.91 2.81 23.25
CA GLY A 199 -5.56 2.81 22.70
C GLY A 199 -4.61 1.91 23.50
N LEU A 200 -3.52 1.51 22.85
CA LEU A 200 -2.38 0.82 23.44
C LEU A 200 -1.20 1.78 23.60
N ARG A 201 -0.21 1.41 24.42
CA ARG A 201 1.02 2.17 24.63
C ARG A 201 1.83 2.41 23.35
N ASN A 202 1.67 1.55 22.35
CA ASN A 202 2.29 1.69 21.04
C ASN A 202 1.45 2.50 20.04
N GLU A 203 0.42 3.21 20.51
CA GLU A 203 -0.43 4.12 19.74
C GLU A 203 -1.42 3.44 18.77
N VAL A 204 -1.51 2.10 18.80
CA VAL A 204 -2.51 1.34 18.04
C VAL A 204 -3.77 1.10 18.89
N GLY A 205 -4.93 0.92 18.25
CA GLY A 205 -6.17 0.55 18.94
C GLY A 205 -6.18 -0.90 19.42
N LEU A 206 -6.69 -1.15 20.63
CA LEU A 206 -6.80 -2.48 21.23
C LEU A 206 -7.59 -3.45 20.32
N MET A 207 -8.65 -2.98 19.66
CA MET A 207 -9.42 -3.81 18.72
C MET A 207 -8.62 -4.26 17.50
N GLN A 208 -7.78 -3.36 16.98
CA GLN A 208 -6.91 -3.65 15.84
C GLN A 208 -5.91 -4.73 16.21
N ALA A 209 -5.24 -4.59 17.35
CA ALA A 209 -4.28 -5.58 17.83
C ALA A 209 -4.94 -6.91 18.22
N LEU A 210 -6.11 -6.90 18.86
CA LEU A 210 -6.88 -8.12 19.16
C LEU A 210 -7.28 -8.86 17.88
N SER A 211 -7.61 -8.14 16.82
CA SER A 211 -7.91 -8.75 15.53
C SER A 211 -6.66 -9.41 14.93
N ALA A 212 -5.57 -8.65 14.85
CA ALA A 212 -4.31 -9.10 14.25
C ALA A 212 -3.65 -10.26 14.99
N TYR A 213 -3.78 -10.34 16.33
CA TYR A 213 -3.15 -11.39 17.14
C TYR A 213 -4.08 -12.58 17.40
N VAL A 214 -5.39 -12.35 17.52
CA VAL A 214 -6.33 -13.35 18.02
C VAL A 214 -7.49 -13.56 17.05
N LEU A 215 -8.34 -12.57 16.81
CA LEU A 215 -9.64 -12.83 16.17
C LEU A 215 -9.53 -13.28 14.71
N ASP A 216 -8.50 -12.81 13.99
CA ASP A 216 -8.23 -13.17 12.59
C ASP A 216 -7.20 -14.31 12.48
N MET A 217 -6.57 -14.70 13.59
CA MET A 217 -5.52 -15.72 13.61
C MET A 217 -5.94 -17.00 14.30
N ALA A 218 -7.00 -16.96 15.11
CA ALA A 218 -7.41 -18.07 15.95
C ALA A 218 -7.94 -19.29 15.17
N LEU A 219 -8.36 -19.12 13.91
CA LEU A 219 -8.91 -20.18 13.07
C LEU A 219 -8.48 -19.98 11.62
N ALA A 220 -7.92 -21.02 10.99
CA ALA A 220 -7.45 -21.00 9.61
C ALA A 220 -8.50 -21.44 8.58
N ASP A 221 -9.67 -20.79 8.60
CA ASP A 221 -10.80 -21.12 7.73
C ASP A 221 -10.86 -20.30 6.43
N GLY A 222 -9.89 -19.42 6.18
CA GLY A 222 -9.78 -18.67 4.93
C GLY A 222 -10.68 -17.43 4.87
N HIS A 223 -11.19 -16.98 6.03
CA HIS A 223 -11.88 -15.70 6.13
C HIS A 223 -10.92 -14.52 5.91
N SER A 224 -11.43 -13.41 5.37
CA SER A 224 -10.66 -12.30 4.76
C SER A 224 -9.82 -11.42 5.73
N GLY A 225 -9.53 -11.86 6.96
CA GLY A 225 -8.54 -11.27 7.88
C GLY A 225 -7.27 -12.13 8.08
N ASP A 226 -7.36 -13.42 7.72
CA ASP A 226 -6.34 -14.44 7.96
C ASP A 226 -5.04 -14.17 7.18
N ALA A 227 -5.13 -13.74 5.92
CA ALA A 227 -3.96 -13.68 5.03
C ALA A 227 -3.04 -12.48 5.32
N ALA A 228 -3.61 -11.31 5.65
CA ALA A 228 -2.85 -10.10 5.95
C ALA A 228 -2.16 -10.16 7.33
N SER A 229 -2.80 -10.81 8.31
CA SER A 229 -2.25 -11.01 9.65
C SER A 229 -1.18 -12.12 9.71
N ARG A 230 -1.17 -13.04 8.73
CA ARG A 230 -0.19 -14.13 8.55
C ARG A 230 1.08 -13.74 7.83
N LEU A 231 1.08 -12.64 7.08
CA LEU A 231 2.20 -12.24 6.24
C LEU A 231 2.84 -10.96 6.79
N ASP A 232 4.18 -10.99 6.82
CA ASP A 232 4.98 -9.78 6.97
C ASP A 232 5.13 -9.10 5.60
N HIS A 233 4.60 -7.87 5.46
CA HIS A 233 4.74 -7.05 4.25
C HIS A 233 5.75 -5.91 4.49
N HIS A 234 6.96 -6.22 4.97
CA HIS A 234 7.94 -5.16 5.21
C HIS A 234 8.49 -4.58 3.91
N GLY A 235 8.13 -3.30 3.67
CA GLY A 235 8.40 -2.52 2.47
C GLY A 235 7.18 -1.73 1.95
N ALA A 236 5.96 -2.05 2.40
CA ALA A 236 4.73 -1.31 2.09
C ALA A 236 4.28 -0.45 3.29
N GLN A 237 3.89 0.81 3.05
CA GLN A 237 3.53 1.78 4.08
C GLN A 237 2.32 1.31 4.93
N ALA A 238 2.44 1.43 6.25
CA ALA A 238 1.36 1.15 7.22
C ALA A 238 0.17 2.12 7.06
N THR A 239 -1.05 1.58 7.14
CA THR A 239 -2.32 2.34 7.11
C THR A 239 -2.66 2.86 8.52
N PRO A 240 -3.12 4.12 8.70
CA PRO A 240 -3.54 4.63 10.01
C PRO A 240 -4.85 4.00 10.51
N PRO A 241 -5.09 3.94 11.84
CA PRO A 241 -6.31 3.39 12.42
C PRO A 241 -7.53 4.26 12.12
N ALA A 242 -8.64 3.62 11.72
CA ALA A 242 -9.91 4.28 11.44
C ALA A 242 -10.68 4.59 12.73
N VAL A 243 -11.06 5.86 12.90
CA VAL A 243 -11.95 6.34 13.98
C VAL A 243 -13.39 6.00 13.60
N ALA A 244 -14.12 5.34 14.50
CA ALA A 244 -15.52 4.99 14.30
C ALA A 244 -16.44 6.21 14.49
N ALA A 245 -17.36 6.42 13.54
CA ALA A 245 -18.53 7.29 13.69
C ALA A 245 -19.82 6.47 13.44
N PRO A 246 -20.94 6.79 14.10
CA PRO A 246 -22.07 5.86 14.27
C PRO A 246 -23.03 5.85 13.09
N ALA A 247 -23.62 4.68 12.82
CA ALA A 247 -24.60 4.45 11.76
C ALA A 247 -26.04 4.65 12.26
N HIS A 248 -26.85 5.41 11.52
CA HIS A 248 -28.31 5.42 11.65
C HIS A 248 -28.98 4.51 10.61
N ALA A 249 -30.00 3.79 11.07
CA ALA A 249 -30.79 2.82 10.32
C ALA A 249 -31.86 3.48 9.42
N GLY A 250 -32.22 2.81 8.32
CA GLY A 250 -33.40 3.19 7.53
C GLY A 250 -33.59 2.44 6.22
N THR A 251 -34.36 1.35 6.29
CA THR A 251 -35.14 0.62 5.27
C THR A 251 -35.42 1.29 3.91
N GLY A 252 -35.31 0.52 2.82
CA GLY A 252 -35.59 0.96 1.45
C GLY A 252 -37.00 0.66 0.93
N VAL A 253 -37.38 1.29 -0.19
CA VAL A 253 -38.28 0.81 -1.27
C VAL A 253 -38.02 1.62 -2.57
N ALA A 254 -37.96 0.88 -3.69
CA ALA A 254 -38.17 1.16 -5.13
C ALA A 254 -38.02 2.57 -5.80
N THR A 255 -37.16 2.56 -6.83
CA THR A 255 -37.20 3.21 -8.17
C THR A 255 -37.96 4.53 -8.39
N ALA A 256 -37.18 5.60 -8.55
CA ALA A 256 -37.43 6.68 -9.50
C ALA A 256 -36.09 7.30 -9.90
N VAL A 257 -35.89 7.58 -11.20
CA VAL A 257 -34.69 8.25 -11.73
C VAL A 257 -34.61 9.66 -11.12
N ARG A 258 -33.87 9.78 -10.02
CA ARG A 258 -33.54 11.06 -9.38
C ARG A 258 -32.21 11.53 -9.96
N ARG A 259 -32.11 12.83 -10.26
CA ARG A 259 -30.84 13.56 -10.38
C ARG A 259 -29.90 13.09 -9.26
N PRO A 260 -28.60 12.83 -9.52
CA PRO A 260 -27.70 12.39 -8.47
C PRO A 260 -27.77 13.40 -7.32
N LEU A 261 -28.17 12.91 -6.14
CA LEU A 261 -27.97 13.68 -4.92
C LEU A 261 -26.46 13.93 -4.81
N ALA A 262 -26.08 15.18 -4.55
CA ALA A 262 -24.69 15.53 -4.29
C ALA A 262 -24.11 14.57 -3.23
N ASP A 263 -22.92 14.06 -3.49
CA ASP A 263 -22.25 13.11 -2.62
C ASP A 263 -21.93 13.78 -1.27
N ALA A 264 -22.36 13.17 -0.17
CA ALA A 264 -22.23 13.75 1.17
C ALA A 264 -20.78 13.82 1.68
N VAL A 265 -19.85 13.10 1.04
CA VAL A 265 -18.46 12.96 1.51
C VAL A 265 -17.46 13.43 0.46
N PHE A 266 -17.60 12.99 -0.79
CA PHE A 266 -16.62 13.27 -1.85
C PHE A 266 -17.17 14.27 -2.85
N GLU A 267 -16.66 15.50 -2.82
CA GLU A 267 -17.01 16.50 -3.84
C GLU A 267 -16.12 16.30 -5.07
N ARG A 268 -16.69 15.81 -6.16
CA ARG A 268 -16.07 15.74 -7.49
C ARG A 268 -14.61 15.23 -7.48
N PRO A 269 -14.34 14.02 -6.96
CA PRO A 269 -12.97 13.51 -6.85
C PRO A 269 -12.30 13.42 -8.22
N VAL A 270 -11.05 13.84 -8.31
CA VAL A 270 -10.27 13.90 -9.54
C VAL A 270 -9.25 12.77 -9.59
N PHE A 271 -9.22 12.04 -10.69
CA PHE A 271 -8.24 10.99 -10.96
C PHE A 271 -7.34 11.40 -12.12
N LEU A 272 -6.03 11.43 -11.89
CA LEU A 272 -5.04 11.62 -12.95
C LEU A 272 -4.75 10.27 -13.61
N VAL A 273 -5.12 10.15 -14.88
CA VAL A 273 -5.04 8.92 -15.67
C VAL A 273 -4.11 9.09 -16.87
N SER A 274 -3.24 8.11 -17.08
CA SER A 274 -2.30 8.07 -18.20
C SER A 274 -1.65 6.68 -18.28
N PRO A 275 -1.08 6.30 -19.43
CA PRO A 275 -0.16 5.17 -19.50
C PRO A 275 1.02 5.35 -18.53
N PRO A 276 1.65 4.26 -18.04
CA PRO A 276 2.85 4.36 -17.22
C PRO A 276 3.90 5.24 -17.87
N ARG A 277 4.71 5.91 -17.05
CA ARG A 277 5.86 6.71 -17.51
C ARG A 277 5.51 7.95 -18.37
N SER A 278 4.26 8.38 -18.34
CA SER A 278 3.81 9.62 -19.01
C SER A 278 4.14 10.92 -18.27
N GLY A 279 4.82 10.85 -17.11
CA GLY A 279 5.14 12.03 -16.30
C GLY A 279 4.08 12.40 -15.26
N SER A 280 3.10 11.51 -15.00
CA SER A 280 1.97 11.79 -14.11
C SER A 280 2.36 12.04 -12.65
N THR A 281 3.50 11.53 -12.17
CA THR A 281 3.99 11.85 -10.82
C THR A 281 4.32 13.33 -10.67
N LEU A 282 4.99 13.94 -11.66
CA LEU A 282 5.34 15.37 -11.60
C LEU A 282 4.08 16.24 -11.56
N LEU A 283 3.11 15.94 -12.44
CA LEU A 283 1.84 16.65 -12.49
C LEU A 283 1.05 16.47 -11.19
N PHE A 284 0.99 15.24 -10.66
CA PHE A 284 0.35 14.94 -9.38
C PHE A 284 0.97 15.72 -8.22
N GLU A 285 2.31 15.65 -8.06
CA GLU A 285 3.04 16.34 -7.00
C GLU A 285 2.80 17.87 -7.05
N THR A 286 2.67 18.42 -8.27
CA THR A 286 2.35 19.83 -8.50
C THR A 286 0.91 20.16 -8.09
N LEU A 287 -0.07 19.44 -8.63
CA LEU A 287 -1.50 19.68 -8.34
C LEU A 287 -1.87 19.39 -6.88
N ALA A 288 -1.16 18.50 -6.20
CA ALA A 288 -1.34 18.22 -4.78
C ALA A 288 -1.05 19.43 -3.86
N GLN A 289 -0.40 20.48 -4.38
CA GLN A 289 -0.16 21.72 -3.64
C GLN A 289 -1.36 22.69 -3.65
N ALA A 290 -2.41 22.39 -4.41
CA ALA A 290 -3.63 23.21 -4.45
C ALA A 290 -4.31 23.27 -3.07
N GLU A 291 -4.90 24.42 -2.74
CA GLU A 291 -5.56 24.61 -1.46
C GLU A 291 -6.88 23.81 -1.40
N GLY A 292 -7.11 23.13 -0.27
CA GLY A 292 -8.30 22.32 -0.04
C GLY A 292 -8.36 21.01 -0.83
N VAL A 293 -7.27 20.63 -1.52
CA VAL A 293 -7.13 19.34 -2.19
C VAL A 293 -6.49 18.33 -1.24
N TYR A 294 -7.07 17.13 -1.23
CA TYR A 294 -6.57 16.02 -0.44
C TYR A 294 -6.06 14.90 -1.35
N THR A 295 -4.94 14.30 -0.98
CA THR A 295 -4.37 13.17 -1.71
C THR A 295 -3.95 12.06 -0.75
N ILE A 296 -3.75 10.86 -1.26
CA ILE A 296 -3.14 9.76 -0.50
C ILE A 296 -1.61 9.85 -0.45
N GLY A 297 -1.02 10.91 -1.04
CA GLY A 297 0.42 11.17 -1.09
C GLY A 297 1.25 10.26 -2.01
N ASP A 298 0.64 9.22 -2.60
CA ASP A 298 1.28 8.26 -3.51
C ASP A 298 0.24 7.51 -4.38
N GLU A 299 0.58 6.31 -4.86
CA GLU A 299 -0.28 5.44 -5.68
C GLU A 299 -1.19 4.51 -4.83
N SER A 300 -2.47 4.40 -5.22
CA SER A 300 -3.55 3.67 -4.56
C SER A 300 -3.60 2.16 -4.84
N HIS A 301 -2.53 1.55 -5.33
CA HIS A 301 -2.50 0.12 -5.71
C HIS A 301 -3.15 -0.78 -4.66
N GLN A 302 -2.69 -0.69 -3.41
CA GLN A 302 -3.17 -1.51 -2.29
C GLN A 302 -4.49 -1.00 -1.70
N LEU A 303 -4.85 0.27 -1.90
CA LEU A 303 -6.16 0.78 -1.48
C LEU A 303 -7.27 0.11 -2.28
N ILE A 304 -7.08 -0.05 -3.60
CA ILE A 304 -8.02 -0.72 -4.50
C ILE A 304 -7.85 -2.23 -4.44
N GLU A 305 -6.64 -2.77 -4.67
CA GLU A 305 -6.42 -4.22 -4.78
C GLU A 305 -6.44 -4.95 -3.43
N GLY A 306 -6.39 -4.22 -2.31
CA GLY A 306 -6.63 -4.78 -0.98
C GLY A 306 -8.11 -5.01 -0.65
N VAL A 307 -9.04 -4.60 -1.52
CA VAL A 307 -10.46 -4.96 -1.41
C VAL A 307 -10.67 -6.32 -2.09
N GLU A 308 -11.34 -7.23 -1.38
CA GLU A 308 -11.62 -8.57 -1.87
C GLU A 308 -12.30 -8.55 -3.25
N GLY A 309 -11.77 -9.37 -4.17
CA GLY A 309 -12.30 -9.54 -5.52
C GLY A 309 -11.76 -8.52 -6.54
N LEU A 310 -10.92 -7.56 -6.14
CA LEU A 310 -10.37 -6.53 -7.04
C LEU A 310 -8.91 -6.77 -7.46
N ALA A 311 -8.15 -7.59 -6.71
CA ALA A 311 -6.77 -7.91 -7.08
C ALA A 311 -6.73 -8.81 -8.33
N PRO A 312 -5.79 -8.61 -9.27
CA PRO A 312 -5.64 -9.51 -10.41
C PRO A 312 -5.46 -10.98 -10.00
N SER A 313 -4.77 -11.26 -8.89
CA SER A 313 -4.58 -12.63 -8.37
C SER A 313 -5.87 -13.33 -7.94
N GLN A 314 -6.93 -12.58 -7.65
CA GLN A 314 -8.26 -13.09 -7.31
C GLN A 314 -9.17 -13.22 -8.55
N ARG A 315 -8.66 -12.84 -9.72
CA ARG A 315 -9.39 -12.75 -11.00
C ARG A 315 -8.61 -13.42 -12.11
N ASP A 316 -8.03 -14.59 -11.80
CA ASP A 316 -7.22 -15.41 -12.70
C ASP A 316 -6.09 -14.64 -13.38
N HIS A 317 -5.56 -13.58 -12.77
CA HIS A 317 -4.60 -12.67 -13.41
C HIS A 317 -5.08 -12.20 -14.80
N ALA A 318 -6.39 -11.94 -14.98
CA ALA A 318 -6.94 -11.52 -16.27
C ALA A 318 -6.34 -10.19 -16.74
N SER A 319 -6.43 -9.14 -15.91
CA SER A 319 -5.75 -7.85 -16.06
C SER A 319 -5.98 -6.99 -14.81
N ASN A 320 -5.50 -5.74 -14.81
CA ASN A 320 -5.89 -4.72 -13.84
C ASN A 320 -7.22 -4.02 -14.15
N ARG A 321 -7.88 -4.35 -15.26
CA ARG A 321 -9.13 -3.72 -15.69
C ARG A 321 -10.25 -4.04 -14.69
N LEU A 322 -10.95 -3.00 -14.27
CA LEU A 322 -12.17 -3.09 -13.46
C LEU A 322 -13.28 -2.27 -14.15
N LEU A 323 -14.49 -2.80 -14.16
CA LEU A 323 -15.67 -2.21 -14.79
C LEU A 323 -16.69 -1.76 -13.74
N ALA A 324 -17.77 -1.12 -14.18
CA ALA A 324 -18.82 -0.64 -13.28
C ALA A 324 -19.42 -1.76 -12.41
N ASP A 325 -19.58 -2.96 -12.96
CA ASP A 325 -20.15 -4.11 -12.24
C ASP A 325 -19.25 -4.64 -11.11
N ASP A 326 -17.95 -4.33 -11.15
CA ASP A 326 -17.03 -4.66 -10.05
C ASP A 326 -17.24 -3.73 -8.83
N ALA A 327 -17.92 -2.59 -9.00
CA ALA A 327 -18.22 -1.63 -7.95
C ALA A 327 -19.52 -1.96 -7.20
N THR A 328 -19.59 -3.15 -6.60
CA THR A 328 -20.72 -3.51 -5.73
C THR A 328 -20.86 -2.53 -4.57
N ALA A 329 -22.04 -2.47 -3.93
CA ALA A 329 -22.28 -1.53 -2.83
C ALA A 329 -21.28 -1.70 -1.65
N SER A 330 -20.90 -2.95 -1.34
CA SER A 330 -19.90 -3.24 -0.31
C SER A 330 -18.50 -2.79 -0.73
N VAL A 331 -18.10 -3.06 -1.98
CA VAL A 331 -16.83 -2.60 -2.55
C VAL A 331 -16.73 -1.09 -2.55
N ALA A 332 -17.77 -0.41 -3.04
CA ALA A 332 -17.82 1.05 -3.07
C ALA A 332 -17.72 1.64 -1.66
N THR A 333 -18.47 1.10 -0.70
CA THR A 333 -18.41 1.54 0.70
C THR A 333 -17.01 1.34 1.30
N ALA A 334 -16.44 0.15 1.14
CA ALA A 334 -15.11 -0.15 1.66
C ALA A 334 -14.03 0.74 1.04
N LEU A 335 -14.05 0.91 -0.29
CA LEU A 335 -13.05 1.68 -1.00
C LEU A 335 -13.12 3.17 -0.65
N ARG A 336 -14.34 3.73 -0.57
CA ARG A 336 -14.57 5.12 -0.15
C ARG A 336 -14.04 5.38 1.26
N SER A 337 -14.30 4.47 2.21
CA SER A 337 -13.78 4.55 3.57
C SER A 337 -12.24 4.47 3.61
N ARG A 338 -11.64 3.57 2.82
CA ARG A 338 -10.18 3.43 2.70
C ARG A 338 -9.53 4.70 2.15
N PHE A 339 -10.11 5.28 1.09
CA PHE A 339 -9.63 6.55 0.56
C PHE A 339 -9.75 7.66 1.60
N LEU A 340 -10.93 7.85 2.19
CA LEU A 340 -11.16 8.92 3.19
C LEU A 340 -10.13 8.87 4.34
N ALA A 341 -9.83 7.68 4.85
CA ALA A 341 -8.86 7.49 5.93
C ALA A 341 -7.41 7.84 5.52
N ALA A 342 -7.05 7.59 4.26
CA ALA A 342 -5.71 7.82 3.72
C ALA A 342 -5.47 9.28 3.29
N LEU A 343 -6.53 10.07 3.11
CA LEU A 343 -6.43 11.42 2.57
C LEU A 343 -5.72 12.40 3.51
N ARG A 344 -4.80 13.18 2.95
CA ARG A 344 -4.11 14.29 3.61
C ARG A 344 -4.06 15.50 2.67
N ASP A 345 -4.24 16.70 3.24
CA ASP A 345 -4.00 17.95 2.51
C ASP A 345 -2.48 18.23 2.36
N ARG A 346 -2.14 19.31 1.66
CA ARG A 346 -0.74 19.76 1.48
C ARG A 346 0.00 20.07 2.78
N SER A 347 -0.71 20.24 3.90
CA SER A 347 -0.15 20.46 5.23
C SER A 347 -0.09 19.18 6.07
N GLY A 348 -0.45 18.03 5.49
CA GLY A 348 -0.43 16.73 6.17
C GLY A 348 -1.63 16.50 7.09
N ARG A 349 -2.70 17.29 6.99
CA ARG A 349 -3.90 17.16 7.82
C ARG A 349 -4.94 16.27 7.15
N ALA A 350 -5.59 15.43 7.93
CA ALA A 350 -6.73 14.64 7.47
C ALA A 350 -7.97 15.54 7.25
N PRO A 351 -8.95 15.13 6.43
CA PRO A 351 -10.25 15.76 6.39
C PRO A 351 -10.88 15.82 7.79
N ASP A 352 -11.45 16.97 8.15
CA ASP A 352 -12.02 17.18 9.48
C ASP A 352 -13.45 16.63 9.64
N GLY A 353 -14.05 16.12 8.55
CA GLY A 353 -15.40 15.57 8.52
C GLY A 353 -16.52 16.61 8.54
N THR A 354 -16.21 17.91 8.55
CA THR A 354 -17.20 18.99 8.56
C THR A 354 -17.59 19.45 7.15
N GLN A 355 -16.74 19.18 6.17
CA GLN A 355 -16.93 19.55 4.77
C GLN A 355 -16.72 18.35 3.84
N THR A 356 -17.30 18.43 2.65
CA THR A 356 -17.03 17.48 1.57
C THR A 356 -15.58 17.59 1.10
N VAL A 357 -15.00 16.47 0.70
CA VAL A 357 -13.58 16.33 0.39
C VAL A 357 -13.33 16.34 -1.11
N ARG A 358 -12.39 17.18 -1.55
CA ARG A 358 -11.89 17.22 -2.94
C ARG A 358 -10.64 16.39 -3.05
N MET A 359 -10.82 15.13 -3.46
CA MET A 359 -9.71 14.19 -3.62
C MET A 359 -9.00 14.38 -4.96
N LEU A 360 -7.67 14.32 -4.96
CA LEU A 360 -6.84 14.06 -6.13
C LEU A 360 -6.09 12.74 -5.93
N GLU A 361 -6.21 11.84 -6.89
CA GLU A 361 -5.56 10.53 -6.89
C GLU A 361 -4.80 10.30 -8.20
N LYS A 362 -3.62 9.67 -8.13
CA LYS A 362 -2.86 9.23 -9.29
C LYS A 362 -2.36 7.82 -9.08
N THR A 363 -2.82 6.90 -9.92
CA THR A 363 -2.25 5.55 -10.05
C THR A 363 -2.28 5.10 -11.50
N PRO A 364 -1.16 4.64 -12.10
CA PRO A 364 -1.15 4.23 -13.51
C PRO A 364 -2.20 3.18 -13.88
N LYS A 365 -2.54 2.26 -12.96
CA LYS A 365 -3.59 1.25 -13.17
C LYS A 365 -4.98 1.84 -13.37
N ASN A 366 -5.24 3.08 -12.94
CA ASN A 366 -6.54 3.73 -13.10
C ASN A 366 -6.86 4.09 -14.55
N ALA A 367 -5.87 4.04 -15.44
CA ALA A 367 -6.11 4.07 -16.89
C ALA A 367 -6.98 2.91 -17.40
N LEU A 368 -7.14 1.84 -16.61
CA LEU A 368 -7.99 0.68 -16.92
C LEU A 368 -9.25 0.60 -16.03
N ARG A 369 -9.57 1.64 -15.26
CA ARG A 369 -10.58 1.55 -14.19
C ARG A 369 -11.59 2.70 -14.19
N ILE A 370 -11.66 3.49 -15.26
CA ILE A 370 -12.53 4.67 -15.32
C ILE A 370 -14.01 4.32 -15.03
N PRO A 371 -14.62 3.28 -15.65
CA PRO A 371 -16.01 2.92 -15.37
C PRO A 371 -16.23 2.48 -13.92
N PHE A 372 -15.29 1.70 -13.37
CA PHE A 372 -15.30 1.29 -11.97
C PHE A 372 -15.22 2.49 -11.02
N LEU A 373 -14.29 3.41 -11.25
CA LEU A 373 -14.11 4.61 -10.43
C LEU A 373 -15.34 5.53 -10.49
N ARG A 374 -15.98 5.65 -11.66
CA ARG A 374 -17.26 6.38 -11.81
C ARG A 374 -18.40 5.73 -11.04
N ALA A 375 -18.43 4.40 -10.96
CA ALA A 375 -19.45 3.69 -10.19
C ALA A 375 -19.21 3.83 -8.67
N VAL A 376 -17.97 3.80 -8.20
CA VAL A 376 -17.62 4.04 -6.78
C VAL A 376 -17.79 5.51 -6.38
N PHE A 377 -17.45 6.42 -7.28
CA PHE A 377 -17.52 7.87 -7.08
C PHE A 377 -18.38 8.49 -8.20
N PRO A 378 -19.69 8.67 -7.97
CA PRO A 378 -20.62 9.14 -9.00
C PRO A 378 -20.34 10.53 -9.57
N GLU A 379 -19.54 11.33 -8.88
CA GLU A 379 -19.10 12.66 -9.35
C GLU A 379 -17.64 12.69 -9.81
N ALA A 380 -16.98 11.53 -9.96
CA ALA A 380 -15.58 11.46 -10.36
C ALA A 380 -15.32 12.17 -11.69
N ARG A 381 -14.17 12.82 -11.72
CA ARG A 381 -13.63 13.55 -12.87
C ARG A 381 -12.22 13.07 -13.19
N PHE A 382 -11.78 13.23 -14.43
CA PHE A 382 -10.52 12.69 -14.89
C PHE A 382 -9.63 13.73 -15.58
N ILE A 383 -8.35 13.74 -15.22
CA ILE A 383 -7.35 14.48 -15.98
C ILE A 383 -6.59 13.44 -16.80
N TYR A 384 -6.65 13.54 -18.12
CA TYR A 384 -5.85 12.72 -19.02
C TYR A 384 -4.52 13.43 -19.32
N LEU A 385 -3.41 12.82 -18.90
CA LEU A 385 -2.08 13.28 -19.27
C LEU A 385 -1.58 12.55 -20.52
N HIS A 386 -1.44 13.31 -21.60
CA HIS A 386 -0.80 12.88 -22.83
C HIS A 386 0.69 13.18 -22.80
N ARG A 387 1.50 12.28 -23.36
CA ARG A 387 2.92 12.47 -23.64
C ARG A 387 3.25 11.72 -24.91
N ASP A 388 4.21 12.27 -25.68
CA ASP A 388 4.71 11.63 -26.89
C ASP A 388 4.97 10.12 -26.68
N PRO A 389 4.30 9.23 -27.43
CA PRO A 389 4.42 7.79 -27.28
C PRO A 389 5.86 7.29 -27.39
N ARG A 390 6.70 7.95 -28.19
CA ARG A 390 8.12 7.59 -28.33
C ARG A 390 8.84 7.72 -26.99
N GLN A 391 8.63 8.84 -26.30
CA GLN A 391 9.21 9.09 -24.99
C GLN A 391 8.65 8.12 -23.94
N VAL A 392 7.34 7.83 -23.99
CA VAL A 392 6.68 6.90 -23.06
C VAL A 392 7.22 5.48 -23.22
N LEU A 393 7.24 4.95 -24.44
CA LEU A 393 7.74 3.60 -24.74
C LEU A 393 9.22 3.46 -24.38
N GLY A 394 10.05 4.46 -24.71
CA GLY A 394 11.45 4.46 -24.31
C GLY A 394 11.63 4.42 -22.79
N SER A 395 10.85 5.21 -22.04
CA SER A 395 10.89 5.16 -20.57
C SER A 395 10.29 3.87 -19.99
N MET A 396 9.35 3.22 -20.66
CA MET A 396 8.80 1.94 -20.24
C MET A 396 9.85 0.83 -20.42
N ILE A 397 10.52 0.75 -21.57
CA ILE A 397 11.63 -0.20 -21.80
C ILE A 397 12.68 -0.05 -20.70
N ASP A 398 13.13 1.18 -20.42
CA ASP A 398 14.06 1.46 -19.34
C ASP A 398 13.57 0.95 -17.98
N GLY A 399 12.29 1.14 -17.69
CA GLY A 399 11.68 0.73 -16.44
C GLY A 399 11.64 -0.80 -16.29
N TRP A 400 11.29 -1.51 -17.37
CA TRP A 400 11.31 -2.96 -17.42
C TRP A 400 12.73 -3.52 -17.21
N GLU A 401 13.73 -2.96 -17.89
CA GLU A 401 15.14 -3.40 -17.78
C GLU A 401 15.73 -3.09 -16.40
N SER A 402 15.31 -1.99 -15.77
CA SER A 402 15.82 -1.58 -14.46
C SER A 402 15.42 -2.50 -13.30
N GLY A 403 14.34 -3.27 -13.47
CA GLY A 403 13.72 -4.06 -12.40
C GLY A 403 13.05 -3.25 -11.28
N GLN A 404 13.07 -1.92 -11.32
CA GLN A 404 12.52 -1.05 -10.27
C GLN A 404 10.98 -1.01 -10.25
N PHE A 405 10.33 -1.40 -11.35
CA PHE A 405 8.87 -1.30 -11.52
C PHE A 405 8.18 -2.66 -11.61
N GLN A 406 8.83 -3.72 -11.12
CA GLN A 406 8.30 -5.08 -11.08
C GLN A 406 7.04 -5.13 -10.18
N MET A 407 5.93 -5.60 -10.74
CA MET A 407 4.63 -5.64 -10.07
C MET A 407 4.08 -7.06 -9.94
N TYR A 408 4.46 -7.99 -10.85
CA TYR A 408 3.97 -9.37 -10.84
C TYR A 408 5.13 -10.37 -10.95
N PRO A 409 5.85 -10.65 -9.84
CA PRO A 409 6.98 -11.59 -9.81
C PRO A 409 6.59 -13.05 -10.10
N GLN A 410 5.34 -13.41 -9.86
CA GLN A 410 4.82 -14.78 -10.02
C GLN A 410 3.64 -14.81 -11.00
N LEU A 411 3.74 -14.09 -12.12
CA LEU A 411 2.67 -14.05 -13.11
C LEU A 411 2.54 -15.42 -13.82
N PRO A 412 1.40 -16.13 -13.71
CA PRO A 412 1.31 -17.52 -14.17
C PRO A 412 1.60 -17.68 -15.67
N GLY A 413 2.57 -18.53 -16.01
CA GLY A 413 2.93 -18.82 -17.41
C GLY A 413 3.76 -17.73 -18.11
N TRP A 414 4.02 -16.60 -17.45
CA TRP A 414 4.88 -15.55 -18.00
C TRP A 414 6.34 -16.03 -18.11
N ARG A 415 6.98 -15.69 -19.22
CA ARG A 415 8.38 -16.04 -19.52
C ARG A 415 9.11 -14.79 -19.98
N GLY A 416 10.11 -14.33 -19.21
CA GLY A 416 10.88 -13.12 -19.50
C GLY A 416 11.27 -12.37 -18.23
N LEU A 417 11.62 -11.10 -18.37
CA LEU A 417 11.78 -10.19 -17.23
C LEU A 417 10.48 -10.15 -16.42
N THR A 418 10.58 -10.04 -15.09
CA THR A 418 9.40 -9.89 -14.23
C THR A 418 8.48 -8.77 -14.73
N TRP A 419 7.17 -9.06 -14.81
CA TRP A 419 6.22 -8.10 -15.37
C TRP A 419 6.21 -6.79 -14.60
N SER A 420 6.42 -5.70 -15.32
CA SER A 420 6.47 -4.34 -14.78
C SER A 420 5.23 -3.52 -15.16
N PHE A 421 4.88 -2.55 -14.32
CA PHE A 421 3.69 -1.68 -14.45
C PHE A 421 2.34 -2.42 -14.39
N LEU A 422 1.29 -1.86 -15.00
CA LEU A 422 -0.05 -2.43 -15.01
C LEU A 422 -0.15 -3.67 -15.93
N LEU A 423 -0.89 -4.67 -15.49
CA LEU A 423 -1.26 -5.84 -16.27
C LEU A 423 -2.44 -5.48 -17.18
N THR A 424 -2.26 -5.52 -18.49
CA THR A 424 -3.29 -5.10 -19.47
C THR A 424 -4.11 -6.29 -19.98
N PRO A 425 -5.36 -6.08 -20.45
CA PRO A 425 -6.09 -7.11 -21.18
C PRO A 425 -5.26 -7.67 -22.34
N GLY A 426 -5.33 -8.98 -22.57
CA GLY A 426 -4.60 -9.66 -23.65
C GLY A 426 -3.11 -9.94 -23.37
N TRP A 427 -2.58 -9.63 -22.18
CA TRP A 427 -1.15 -9.80 -21.89
C TRP A 427 -0.59 -11.21 -22.12
N ARG A 428 -1.42 -12.25 -22.04
CA ARG A 428 -1.01 -13.66 -22.26
C ARG A 428 -0.51 -13.92 -23.68
N GLU A 429 -0.99 -13.15 -24.65
CA GLU A 429 -0.53 -13.23 -26.05
C GLU A 429 0.94 -12.79 -26.20
N LEU A 430 1.47 -12.09 -25.18
CA LEU A 430 2.82 -11.55 -25.18
C LEU A 430 3.85 -12.50 -24.56
N ILE A 431 3.45 -13.70 -24.12
CA ILE A 431 4.36 -14.68 -23.52
C ILE A 431 5.42 -15.08 -24.55
N GLY A 432 6.69 -14.74 -24.26
CA GLY A 432 7.82 -15.00 -25.15
C GLY A 432 8.02 -13.95 -26.25
N ALA A 433 7.22 -12.89 -26.29
CA ALA A 433 7.45 -11.75 -27.18
C ALA A 433 8.68 -10.94 -26.74
N PRO A 434 9.41 -10.29 -27.68
CA PRO A 434 10.52 -9.41 -27.33
C PRO A 434 10.03 -8.19 -26.55
N LEU A 435 10.87 -7.63 -25.67
CA LEU A 435 10.47 -6.57 -24.74
C LEU A 435 9.84 -5.34 -25.43
N GLY A 436 10.35 -4.92 -26.58
CA GLY A 436 9.77 -3.81 -27.35
C GLY A 436 8.32 -4.07 -27.76
N GLU A 437 7.98 -5.32 -28.10
CA GLU A 437 6.61 -5.74 -28.40
C GLU A 437 5.74 -5.75 -27.15
N VAL A 438 6.25 -6.28 -26.04
CA VAL A 438 5.55 -6.30 -24.74
C VAL A 438 5.18 -4.89 -24.31
N VAL A 439 6.14 -3.96 -24.38
CA VAL A 439 5.95 -2.55 -23.99
C VAL A 439 4.98 -1.84 -24.94
N ALA A 440 5.10 -2.04 -26.25
CA ALA A 440 4.20 -1.45 -27.23
C ALA A 440 2.75 -1.90 -27.02
N ARG A 441 2.52 -3.22 -26.90
CA ARG A 441 1.19 -3.80 -26.68
C ARG A 441 0.61 -3.44 -25.32
N GLN A 442 1.44 -3.32 -24.28
CA GLN A 442 1.03 -2.81 -22.96
C GLN A 442 0.57 -1.34 -23.05
N TRP A 443 1.32 -0.48 -23.75
CA TRP A 443 0.93 0.92 -23.96
C TRP A 443 -0.34 1.02 -24.82
N GLU A 444 -0.45 0.24 -25.89
CA GLU A 444 -1.59 0.22 -26.79
C GLU A 444 -2.88 -0.17 -26.07
N ALA A 445 -2.85 -1.29 -25.33
CA ALA A 445 -4.01 -1.77 -24.59
C ALA A 445 -4.44 -0.78 -23.49
N ALA A 446 -3.48 -0.19 -22.78
CA ALA A 446 -3.78 0.83 -21.76
C ALA A 446 -4.38 2.09 -22.37
N THR A 447 -3.81 2.60 -23.46
CA THR A 447 -4.25 3.83 -24.12
C THR A 447 -5.60 3.65 -24.81
N SER A 448 -5.84 2.52 -25.47
CA SER A 448 -7.15 2.24 -26.07
C SER A 448 -8.24 2.19 -24.99
N CYS A 449 -8.06 1.38 -23.95
CA CYS A 449 -9.05 1.29 -22.86
C CYS A 449 -9.30 2.66 -22.23
N LEU A 450 -8.24 3.41 -21.96
CA LEU A 450 -8.32 4.75 -21.39
C LEU A 450 -9.15 5.70 -22.26
N LEU A 451 -8.85 5.79 -23.55
CA LEU A 451 -9.54 6.71 -24.47
C LEU A 451 -10.97 6.27 -24.72
N ASP A 452 -11.23 4.97 -24.87
CA ASP A 452 -12.58 4.41 -25.02
C ASP A 452 -13.45 4.74 -23.80
N ASP A 453 -12.90 4.58 -22.59
CA ASP A 453 -13.62 4.86 -21.36
C ASP A 453 -13.82 6.37 -21.13
N LEU A 454 -12.86 7.24 -21.51
CA LEU A 454 -12.98 8.70 -21.41
C LEU A 454 -14.00 9.28 -22.41
N GLU A 455 -13.93 8.87 -23.68
CA GLU A 455 -14.85 9.35 -24.73
C GLU A 455 -16.30 8.90 -24.49
N ALA A 456 -16.52 7.87 -23.67
CA ALA A 456 -17.85 7.46 -23.21
C ALA A 456 -18.43 8.37 -22.10
N LEU A 457 -17.61 9.25 -21.49
CA LEU A 457 -18.05 10.20 -20.46
C LEU A 457 -18.48 11.53 -21.08
N PRO A 458 -19.38 12.29 -20.42
CA PRO A 458 -19.67 13.65 -20.84
C PRO A 458 -18.42 14.54 -20.75
N ASP A 459 -18.25 15.47 -21.70
CA ASP A 459 -17.09 16.37 -21.81
C ASP A 459 -16.75 17.11 -20.51
N ALA A 460 -17.75 17.44 -19.69
CA ALA A 460 -17.55 18.14 -18.42
C ALA A 460 -16.86 17.27 -17.34
N HIS A 461 -16.74 15.95 -17.53
CA HIS A 461 -16.18 15.01 -16.56
C HIS A 461 -14.71 14.72 -16.78
N TRP A 462 -14.09 15.19 -17.86
CA TRP A 462 -12.67 15.02 -18.07
C TRP A 462 -12.04 16.18 -18.80
N ILE A 463 -10.73 16.31 -18.68
CA ILE A 463 -9.92 17.32 -19.37
C ILE A 463 -8.57 16.72 -19.73
N THR A 464 -7.93 17.24 -20.78
CA THR A 464 -6.60 16.79 -21.16
C THR A 464 -5.52 17.80 -20.79
N ILE A 465 -4.30 17.30 -20.69
CA ILE A 465 -3.08 18.09 -20.62
C ILE A 465 -1.98 17.37 -21.39
N ASP A 466 -1.26 18.12 -22.22
CA ASP A 466 -0.07 17.64 -22.88
C ASP A 466 1.16 17.89 -22.00
N HIS A 467 2.00 16.87 -21.85
CA HIS A 467 3.19 16.92 -21.00
C HIS A 467 4.18 18.00 -21.44
N ASP A 468 4.39 18.19 -22.74
CA ASP A 468 5.36 19.17 -23.23
C ASP A 468 4.80 20.59 -23.09
N ARG A 469 3.48 20.76 -23.27
CA ARG A 469 2.78 22.03 -22.94
C ARG A 469 2.87 22.35 -21.45
N PHE A 470 2.70 21.35 -20.58
CA PHE A 470 2.85 21.49 -19.13
C PHE A 470 4.26 21.93 -18.74
N LEU A 471 5.31 21.34 -19.33
CA LEU A 471 6.68 21.74 -19.04
C LEU A 471 7.03 23.14 -19.60
N ALA A 472 6.42 23.54 -20.72
CA ALA A 472 6.67 24.85 -21.32
C ALA A 472 6.06 26.01 -20.50
N ASP A 473 4.88 25.79 -19.92
CA ASP A 473 4.19 26.76 -19.04
C ASP A 473 3.44 26.06 -17.88
N PRO A 474 4.17 25.64 -16.83
CA PRO A 474 3.58 24.95 -15.70
C PRO A 474 2.49 25.76 -14.99
N GLN A 475 2.71 27.07 -14.84
CA GLN A 475 1.79 27.96 -14.13
C GLN A 475 0.46 28.07 -14.86
N ALA A 476 0.46 28.29 -16.18
CA ALA A 476 -0.77 28.43 -16.95
C ALA A 476 -1.57 27.12 -16.97
N GLU A 477 -0.91 25.98 -17.17
CA GLU A 477 -1.59 24.69 -17.20
C GLU A 477 -2.17 24.28 -15.84
N VAL A 478 -1.45 24.51 -14.74
CA VAL A 478 -1.97 24.24 -13.39
C VAL A 478 -3.14 25.14 -13.05
N ALA A 479 -3.07 26.43 -13.38
CA ALA A 479 -4.20 27.34 -13.19
C ALA A 479 -5.44 26.88 -13.96
N ARG A 480 -5.28 26.44 -15.22
CA ARG A 480 -6.37 25.90 -16.05
C ARG A 480 -6.99 24.63 -15.45
N LEU A 481 -6.15 23.69 -15.00
CA LEU A 481 -6.62 22.44 -14.38
C LEU A 481 -7.32 22.70 -13.04
N CYS A 482 -6.77 23.57 -12.19
CA CYS A 482 -7.38 23.98 -10.93
C CYS A 482 -8.73 24.67 -11.17
N GLN A 483 -8.83 25.56 -12.16
CA GLN A 483 -10.09 26.21 -12.53
C GLN A 483 -11.15 25.18 -12.94
N TRP A 484 -10.79 24.23 -13.81
CA TRP A 484 -11.69 23.18 -14.25
C TRP A 484 -12.13 22.26 -13.09
N ALA A 485 -11.20 21.91 -12.19
CA ALA A 485 -11.47 21.10 -11.02
C ALA A 485 -12.24 21.85 -9.90
N GLY A 486 -12.25 23.19 -9.94
CA GLY A 486 -12.84 24.03 -8.89
C GLY A 486 -11.94 24.16 -7.65
N TRP A 487 -10.62 24.14 -7.83
CA TRP A 487 -9.62 24.23 -6.77
C TRP A 487 -9.00 25.63 -6.68
N GLY A 488 -8.64 26.04 -5.47
CA GLY A 488 -7.85 27.25 -5.24
C GLY A 488 -6.37 27.00 -5.56
N TRP A 489 -5.73 27.97 -6.21
CA TRP A 489 -4.29 27.94 -6.48
C TRP A 489 -3.65 29.25 -6.01
N ASP A 490 -2.79 29.16 -5.01
CA ASP A 490 -2.15 30.28 -4.31
C ASP A 490 -0.61 30.24 -4.40
N ARG A 491 -0.06 29.40 -5.28
CA ARG A 491 1.39 29.22 -5.46
C ARG A 491 1.87 29.83 -6.77
N SER A 492 3.13 30.30 -6.76
CA SER A 492 3.87 30.62 -7.97
C SER A 492 4.78 29.44 -8.31
N LEU A 493 4.69 28.95 -9.55
CA LEU A 493 5.56 27.90 -10.08
C LEU A 493 6.69 28.52 -10.90
N ASP A 494 7.90 28.03 -10.69
CA ASP A 494 9.02 28.30 -11.56
C ASP A 494 8.84 27.57 -12.91
N ARG A 495 9.47 28.10 -13.96
CA ARG A 495 9.52 27.40 -15.26
C ARG A 495 10.20 26.03 -15.17
N ASN A 496 11.15 25.87 -14.25
CA ASN A 496 11.84 24.62 -14.02
C ASN A 496 11.28 23.94 -12.76
N LEU A 497 10.38 22.98 -12.97
CA LEU A 497 9.86 22.15 -11.88
C LEU A 497 10.94 21.20 -11.33
N PRO A 498 10.86 20.83 -10.04
CA PRO A 498 11.74 19.81 -9.46
C PRO A 498 11.56 18.46 -10.16
N LEU A 499 12.60 17.62 -10.11
CA LEU A 499 12.50 16.25 -10.61
C LEU A 499 11.53 15.45 -9.74
N SER A 500 10.65 14.67 -10.37
CA SER A 500 9.71 13.80 -9.64
C SER A 500 10.42 12.65 -8.92
N ARG A 501 9.80 12.12 -7.86
CA ARG A 501 10.30 10.98 -7.04
C ARG A 501 10.77 9.75 -7.84
N TYR A 502 10.18 9.49 -9.01
CA TYR A 502 10.43 8.29 -9.82
C TYR A 502 11.24 8.56 -11.10
N THR A 503 12.01 9.65 -11.10
CA THR A 503 12.90 10.00 -12.21
C THR A 503 14.13 9.09 -12.20
N LEU A 504 14.29 8.25 -13.24
CA LEU A 504 15.44 7.33 -13.36
C LEU A 504 16.72 8.04 -13.83
N THR A 505 16.57 8.98 -14.77
CA THR A 505 17.64 9.79 -15.35
C THR A 505 17.07 11.16 -15.67
N ALA A 506 17.93 12.17 -15.86
CA ALA A 506 17.49 13.50 -16.29
C ALA A 506 16.55 13.44 -17.52
N PRO A 507 15.51 14.28 -17.59
CA PRO A 507 14.59 14.32 -18.73
C PRO A 507 15.35 14.74 -20.00
N ASP A 508 15.35 13.87 -21.02
CA ASP A 508 15.84 14.18 -22.36
C ASP A 508 14.79 13.68 -23.38
N PRO A 509 14.15 14.58 -24.15
CA PRO A 509 13.16 14.22 -25.17
C PRO A 509 13.68 13.27 -26.26
N GLN A 510 15.00 13.19 -26.48
CA GLN A 510 15.63 12.32 -27.46
C GLN A 510 16.12 10.99 -26.87
N LYS A 511 15.98 10.78 -25.55
CA LYS A 511 16.47 9.57 -24.86
C LYS A 511 15.91 8.28 -25.47
N TRP A 512 14.67 8.31 -25.97
CA TRP A 512 14.04 7.14 -26.57
C TRP A 512 14.77 6.63 -27.82
N ARG A 513 15.59 7.46 -28.50
CA ARG A 513 16.32 7.07 -29.71
C ARG A 513 17.26 5.88 -29.51
N ARG A 514 17.75 5.66 -28.29
CA ARG A 514 18.54 4.45 -27.97
C ARG A 514 17.77 3.14 -28.13
N HIS A 515 16.44 3.24 -28.14
CA HIS A 515 15.48 2.16 -28.34
C HIS A 515 14.71 2.29 -29.66
N ALA A 516 15.19 3.09 -30.62
CA ALA A 516 14.48 3.38 -31.87
C ALA A 516 14.09 2.09 -32.62
N ASP A 517 15.00 1.13 -32.75
CA ASP A 517 14.76 -0.15 -33.43
C ASP A 517 13.62 -0.96 -32.80
N ALA A 518 13.44 -0.83 -31.48
CA ALA A 518 12.36 -1.48 -30.74
C ALA A 518 11.03 -0.72 -30.82
N ILE A 519 11.07 0.60 -31.03
CA ILE A 519 9.91 1.50 -30.92
C ILE A 519 9.30 1.84 -32.29
N GLU A 520 10.12 2.27 -33.26
CA GLU A 520 9.65 2.84 -34.52
C GLU A 520 8.76 1.88 -35.34
N PRO A 521 9.11 0.59 -35.51
CA PRO A 521 8.27 -0.34 -36.26
C PRO A 521 6.89 -0.54 -35.61
N ARG A 522 6.81 -0.48 -34.28
CA ARG A 522 5.58 -0.71 -33.51
C ARG A 522 4.67 0.50 -33.58
N LEU A 523 5.24 1.71 -33.46
CA LEU A 523 4.49 2.95 -33.63
C LEU A 523 3.85 3.07 -35.02
N ALA A 524 4.54 2.59 -36.06
CA ALA A 524 3.98 2.57 -37.41
C ALA A 524 2.69 1.71 -37.48
N GLY A 525 2.65 0.59 -36.76
CA GLY A 525 1.48 -0.29 -36.64
C GLY A 525 0.34 0.30 -35.80
N MET A 526 0.65 1.16 -34.83
CA MET A 526 -0.33 1.78 -33.91
C MET A 526 -0.70 3.22 -34.30
N ARG A 527 -0.44 3.63 -35.55
CA ARG A 527 -0.55 5.03 -36.00
C ARG A 527 -1.90 5.67 -35.71
N SER A 528 -2.99 4.96 -35.96
CA SER A 528 -4.35 5.45 -35.72
C SER A 528 -4.60 5.77 -34.24
N LEU A 529 -4.08 4.95 -33.32
CA LEU A 529 -4.20 5.18 -31.89
C LEU A 529 -3.32 6.35 -31.43
N VAL A 530 -2.11 6.47 -31.98
CA VAL A 530 -1.20 7.61 -31.71
C VAL A 530 -1.85 8.92 -32.15
N GLU A 531 -2.41 8.97 -33.36
CA GLU A 531 -3.12 10.15 -33.88
C GLU A 531 -4.39 10.45 -33.08
N ARG A 532 -5.12 9.43 -32.62
CA ARG A 532 -6.27 9.60 -31.72
C ARG A 532 -5.84 10.23 -30.39
N ALA A 533 -4.81 9.69 -29.74
CA ALA A 533 -4.31 10.22 -28.47
C ALA A 533 -3.85 11.67 -28.58
N ALA A 534 -3.10 12.00 -29.64
CA ALA A 534 -2.64 13.36 -29.90
C ALA A 534 -3.80 14.33 -30.20
N ARG A 535 -4.80 13.90 -30.98
CA ARG A 535 -6.00 14.70 -31.26
C ARG A 535 -6.79 14.99 -30.00
N VAL A 536 -6.96 13.98 -29.13
CA VAL A 536 -7.65 14.15 -27.85
C VAL A 536 -6.90 15.15 -26.96
N ALA A 537 -5.56 15.11 -26.94
CA ALA A 537 -4.72 16.02 -26.15
C ALA A 537 -4.66 17.48 -26.67
N ALA A 538 -5.08 17.72 -27.90
CA ALA A 538 -5.04 19.05 -28.53
C ALA A 538 -6.15 20.00 -28.03
N TYR A 539 -7.18 19.46 -27.37
CA TYR A 539 -8.30 20.18 -26.77
C TYR A 539 -8.17 20.23 -25.25
#